data_AF-A0AAD4QY89-F1
#
_entry.id   AF-A0AAD4QY89-F1
#
_cell.length_a   1.000
_cell.length_b   1.000
_cell.length_c   1.000
_cell.angle_alpha   90.00
_cell.angle_beta   90.00
_cell.angle_gamma   90.00
#
_symmetry.space_group_name_H-M   'P 1'
#
loop_
_entity.id
_entity.type
_entity.pdbx_description
1 polymer ?
#
loop_
_entity_poly.entity_id
_entity_poly.type
_entity_poly.pdbx_seq_one_letter_code
_entity_poly.pdbx_strand_id
1 'polypeptide(L)'
;MDDNLYNGILLFLTTISILLQCYVIFMVIRASPKSMSAYRYFLCLISVWDLIFTILLGYGLHPKLLFPLSAGKINGFLRYFGLIGAKVGLCAIIFAAVNVFAAQLYCLLYRLAVVLPDQRIYEYIMKPTSIVLAELFSLGIALAYGIPVYEVLLSGEALTLYVEGVSAYFNITAPPADSVVLAMDFNPEIKVNSPIPYCEAMVIGFVLVELLCFVMAYFIIKILRKNVHLYSKHTYRIQIQLTVLLIVQLASPIIFFMAPVIYALLSGLLGSAITTSGDIGIIFLCLYALSNSLLTVLFITPYRRTLKHGSQSAQNAVQYERIMSNDRCIIGDVIQSLNESLFEIDKCSQLKNFTGKLEECFPEETRQEFQSDADQRIGAMCKDKLRRPTSLSEPMKCRVEVVMRWLSEILRDVDLCRSLHYGLVDLKQCPDHKDVRFVRRIWEALIDDYCLIDE
;
A
#
# COMPACT_ATOMS: atom_id res chain seq x y z
N MET A 1 -11.72 17.77 28.44
CA MET A 1 -12.65 17.77 27.30
C MET A 1 -14.00 17.33 27.84
N ASP A 2 -15.12 17.82 27.32
CA ASP A 2 -16.43 17.31 27.75
C ASP A 2 -16.51 15.80 27.44
N ASP A 3 -17.01 15.02 28.39
CA ASP A 3 -17.13 13.56 28.31
C ASP A 3 -17.95 13.15 27.09
N ASN A 4 -19.01 13.90 26.78
CA ASN A 4 -19.84 13.64 25.61
C ASN A 4 -19.06 13.84 24.31
N LEU A 5 -18.24 14.89 24.24
CA LEU A 5 -17.41 15.19 23.08
C LEU A 5 -16.31 14.12 22.92
N TYR A 6 -15.64 13.74 24.00
CA TYR A 6 -14.64 12.67 23.99
C TYR A 6 -15.22 11.36 23.46
N ASN A 7 -16.31 10.90 24.08
CA ASN A 7 -16.96 9.64 23.72
C ASN A 7 -17.46 9.67 22.26
N GLY A 8 -18.04 10.80 21.83
CA GLY A 8 -18.50 10.99 20.45
C GLY A 8 -17.36 10.89 19.43
N ILE A 9 -16.25 11.59 19.67
CA ILE A 9 -15.06 11.55 18.80
C ILE A 9 -14.48 10.14 18.77
N LEU A 10 -14.29 9.50 19.93
CA LEU A 10 -13.69 8.18 20.00
C LEU A 10 -14.52 7.14 19.24
N LEU A 11 -15.84 7.07 19.48
CA LEU A 11 -16.74 6.15 18.80
C LEU A 11 -16.79 6.38 17.29
N PHE A 12 -16.83 7.66 16.88
CA PHE A 12 -16.80 8.02 15.47
C PHE A 12 -15.52 7.52 14.79
N LEU A 13 -14.36 7.82 15.37
CA LEU A 13 -13.07 7.40 14.84
C LEU A 13 -12.96 5.88 14.81
N THR A 14 -13.30 5.19 15.90
CA THR A 14 -13.28 3.71 15.96
C THR A 14 -14.18 3.10 14.89
N THR A 15 -15.38 3.63 14.69
CA THR A 15 -16.32 3.10 13.68
C THR A 15 -15.77 3.26 12.27
N ILE A 16 -15.24 4.44 11.94
CA ILE A 16 -14.65 4.67 10.62
C ILE A 16 -13.41 3.80 10.43
N SER A 17 -12.55 3.68 11.44
CA SER A 17 -11.38 2.80 11.40
C SER A 17 -11.76 1.35 11.10
N ILE A 18 -12.77 0.81 11.80
CA ILE A 18 -13.27 -0.55 11.58
C ILE A 18 -13.77 -0.73 10.15
N LEU A 19 -14.63 0.19 9.66
CA LEU A 19 -15.16 0.12 8.29
C LEU A 19 -14.02 0.14 7.26
N LEU A 20 -13.04 1.02 7.45
CA LEU A 20 -11.91 1.13 6.53
C LEU A 20 -10.99 -0.09 6.61
N GLN A 21 -10.72 -0.63 7.80
CA GLN A 21 -9.93 -1.85 7.98
C GLN A 21 -10.61 -3.07 7.35
N CYS A 22 -11.92 -3.24 7.55
CA CYS A 22 -12.71 -4.27 6.87
C CYS A 22 -12.62 -4.11 5.35
N TYR A 23 -12.68 -2.87 4.85
CA TYR A 23 -12.48 -2.59 3.42
C TYR A 23 -11.06 -2.93 2.96
N VAL A 24 -10.02 -2.60 3.72
CA VAL A 24 -8.63 -2.97 3.40
C VAL A 24 -8.47 -4.49 3.36
N ILE A 25 -9.00 -5.23 4.34
CA ILE A 25 -8.96 -6.69 4.36
C ILE A 25 -9.65 -7.25 3.11
N PHE A 26 -10.84 -6.76 2.78
CA PHE A 26 -11.56 -7.15 1.56
C PHE A 26 -10.71 -6.89 0.30
N MET A 27 -10.09 -5.72 0.21
CA MET A 27 -9.23 -5.32 -0.89
C MET A 27 -7.96 -6.17 -1.00
N VAL A 28 -7.32 -6.50 0.11
CA VAL A 28 -6.15 -7.38 0.14
C VAL A 28 -6.54 -8.77 -0.35
N ILE A 29 -7.71 -9.29 0.02
CA ILE A 29 -8.16 -10.62 -0.42
C ILE A 29 -8.54 -10.63 -1.90
N ARG A 30 -9.27 -9.61 -2.38
CA ARG A 30 -9.90 -9.61 -3.71
C ARG A 30 -9.10 -8.90 -4.80
N ALA A 31 -8.42 -7.81 -4.48
CA ALA A 31 -7.79 -6.92 -5.46
C ALA A 31 -6.25 -7.04 -5.50
N SER A 32 -5.64 -7.84 -4.61
CA SER A 32 -4.19 -8.07 -4.64
C SER A 32 -3.76 -8.80 -5.91
N PRO A 33 -2.74 -8.29 -6.63
CA PRO A 33 -2.15 -8.99 -7.77
C PRO A 33 -1.64 -10.38 -7.38
N LYS A 34 -1.75 -11.36 -8.31
CA LYS A 34 -1.18 -12.71 -8.13
C LYS A 34 0.34 -12.69 -7.87
N SER A 35 1.04 -11.64 -8.32
CA SER A 35 2.48 -11.43 -8.07
C SER A 35 2.83 -11.12 -6.61
N MET A 36 1.86 -10.77 -5.76
CA MET A 36 2.05 -10.48 -4.33
C MET A 36 1.70 -11.69 -3.44
N SER A 37 1.81 -12.92 -3.98
CA SER A 37 1.15 -14.12 -3.45
C SER A 37 1.32 -14.33 -1.93
N ALA A 38 2.54 -14.33 -1.41
CA ALA A 38 2.79 -14.51 0.02
C ALA A 38 2.62 -13.20 0.81
N TYR A 39 3.00 -12.08 0.21
CA TYR A 39 2.93 -10.75 0.83
C TYR A 39 1.49 -10.36 1.22
N ARG A 40 0.50 -10.79 0.43
CA ARG A 40 -0.93 -10.54 0.74
C ARG A 40 -1.35 -11.12 2.09
N TYR A 41 -0.78 -12.25 2.50
CA TYR A 41 -1.11 -12.87 3.79
C TYR A 41 -0.59 -12.03 4.94
N PHE A 42 0.65 -11.51 4.85
CA PHE A 42 1.20 -10.64 5.87
C PHE A 42 0.45 -9.31 5.97
N LEU A 43 0.09 -8.69 4.83
CA LEU A 43 -0.76 -7.49 4.85
C LEU A 43 -2.13 -7.74 5.47
N CYS A 44 -2.74 -8.90 5.17
CA CYS A 44 -4.02 -9.28 5.76
C CYS A 44 -3.87 -9.51 7.26
N LEU A 45 -2.80 -10.17 7.70
CA LEU A 45 -2.52 -10.45 9.11
C LEU A 45 -2.34 -9.15 9.91
N ILE A 46 -1.55 -8.19 9.40
CA ILE A 46 -1.41 -6.85 10.00
C ILE A 46 -2.79 -6.20 10.13
N SER A 47 -3.59 -6.21 9.06
CA SER A 47 -4.90 -5.55 9.05
C SER A 47 -5.90 -6.19 10.02
N VAL A 48 -5.83 -7.52 10.20
CA VAL A 48 -6.67 -8.24 11.16
C VAL A 48 -6.29 -7.92 12.60
N TRP A 49 -4.99 -7.91 12.93
CA TRP A 49 -4.55 -7.55 14.27
C TRP A 49 -4.82 -6.08 14.60
N ASP A 50 -4.66 -5.19 13.62
CA ASP A 50 -5.01 -3.76 13.75
C ASP A 50 -6.52 -3.56 13.97
N LEU A 51 -7.36 -4.38 13.31
CA LEU A 51 -8.80 -4.42 13.53
C LEU A 51 -9.17 -4.89 14.94
N ILE A 52 -8.55 -5.98 15.41
CA ILE A 52 -8.77 -6.49 16.77
C ILE A 52 -8.35 -5.43 17.80
N PHE A 53 -7.18 -4.82 17.62
CA PHE A 53 -6.69 -3.74 18.47
C PHE A 53 -7.69 -2.57 18.53
N THR A 54 -8.20 -2.14 17.38
CA THR A 54 -9.15 -1.02 17.25
C THR A 54 -10.48 -1.31 17.95
N ILE A 55 -11.03 -2.52 17.77
CA ILE A 55 -12.27 -2.96 18.44
C ILE A 55 -12.07 -3.00 19.96
N LEU A 56 -10.97 -3.59 20.42
CA LEU A 56 -10.67 -3.69 21.85
C LEU A 56 -10.45 -2.31 22.48
N LEU A 57 -9.75 -1.39 21.81
CA LEU A 57 -9.49 -0.06 22.32
C LEU A 57 -10.75 0.81 22.38
N GLY A 58 -11.49 0.91 21.27
CA GLY A 58 -12.61 1.85 21.16
C GLY A 58 -13.95 1.34 21.71
N TYR A 59 -14.27 0.07 21.49
CA TYR A 59 -15.53 -0.53 21.98
C TYR A 59 -15.32 -1.39 23.23
N GLY A 60 -14.20 -2.12 23.29
CA GLY A 60 -13.86 -3.02 24.41
C GLY A 60 -13.65 -2.29 25.72
N LEU A 61 -12.53 -1.59 25.81
CA LEU A 61 -12.16 -0.83 27.00
C LEU A 61 -12.77 0.57 26.98
N HIS A 62 -12.73 1.26 25.83
CA HIS A 62 -13.06 2.68 25.74
C HIS A 62 -12.47 3.45 26.93
N PRO A 63 -11.12 3.43 27.09
CA PRO A 63 -10.49 3.94 28.29
C PRO A 63 -10.59 5.46 28.30
N LYS A 64 -10.86 6.05 29.46
CA LYS A 64 -10.71 7.48 29.72
C LYS A 64 -9.59 7.64 30.75
N LEU A 65 -8.43 8.11 30.29
CA LEU A 65 -7.26 8.28 31.15
C LEU A 65 -7.48 9.46 32.10
N LEU A 66 -7.26 9.23 33.39
CA LEU A 66 -7.43 10.21 34.45
C LEU A 66 -6.14 11.02 34.67
N PHE A 67 -5.49 11.51 33.62
CA PHE A 67 -4.20 12.20 33.76
C PHE A 67 -4.29 13.42 34.71
N PRO A 68 -3.29 13.68 35.58
CA PRO A 68 -2.00 13.01 35.74
C PRO A 68 -2.04 11.74 36.60
N LEU A 69 -3.21 11.29 37.06
CA LEU A 69 -3.34 9.98 37.70
C LEU A 69 -2.97 8.91 36.68
N SER A 70 -2.11 7.98 37.07
CA SER A 70 -1.84 6.77 36.28
C SER A 70 -2.99 5.76 36.41
N ALA A 71 -4.20 6.24 36.14
CA ALA A 71 -5.42 5.47 36.16
C ALA A 71 -6.27 5.76 34.92
N GLY A 72 -7.13 4.83 34.57
CA GLY A 72 -8.10 4.95 33.49
C GLY A 72 -9.45 4.42 33.92
N LYS A 73 -10.49 5.21 33.69
CA LYS A 73 -11.88 4.76 33.80
C LYS A 73 -12.25 3.98 32.54
N ILE A 74 -12.84 2.81 32.69
CA ILE A 74 -13.24 1.94 31.58
C ILE A 74 -14.72 2.17 31.26
N ASN A 75 -15.00 2.70 30.08
CA ASN A 75 -16.37 3.02 29.64
C ASN A 75 -16.95 2.02 28.63
N GLY A 76 -16.14 1.09 28.13
CA GLY A 76 -16.50 0.15 27.07
C GLY A 76 -17.24 -1.08 27.57
N PHE A 77 -17.56 -2.02 26.66
CA PHE A 77 -18.35 -3.20 27.00
C PHE A 77 -17.69 -4.09 28.06
N LEU A 78 -16.36 -4.08 28.16
CA LEU A 78 -15.65 -4.92 29.12
C LEU A 78 -15.88 -4.48 30.57
N ARG A 79 -16.39 -3.26 30.80
CA ARG A 79 -16.79 -2.80 32.14
C ARG A 79 -17.89 -3.65 32.77
N TYR A 80 -18.74 -4.29 31.97
CA TYR A 80 -19.85 -5.12 32.47
C TYR A 80 -19.38 -6.41 33.13
N PHE A 81 -18.13 -6.82 32.89
CA PHE A 81 -17.48 -7.94 33.57
C PHE A 81 -16.66 -7.47 34.80
N GLY A 82 -16.88 -6.22 35.25
CA GLY A 82 -16.19 -5.62 36.38
C GLY A 82 -14.68 -5.47 36.16
N LEU A 83 -13.93 -5.55 37.25
CA LEU A 83 -12.48 -5.37 37.23
C LEU A 83 -11.75 -6.45 36.42
N ILE A 84 -12.23 -7.70 36.47
CA ILE A 84 -11.63 -8.81 35.71
C ILE A 84 -11.72 -8.54 34.21
N GLY A 85 -12.88 -8.10 33.72
CA GLY A 85 -13.04 -7.73 32.31
C GLY A 85 -12.12 -6.61 31.86
N ALA A 86 -11.98 -5.57 32.69
CA ALA A 86 -11.07 -4.48 32.42
C ALA A 86 -9.61 -4.93 32.36
N LYS A 87 -9.15 -5.76 33.32
CA LYS A 87 -7.79 -6.31 33.32
C LYS A 87 -7.52 -7.20 32.11
N VAL A 88 -8.43 -8.14 31.81
CA VAL A 88 -8.32 -9.03 30.64
C VAL A 88 -8.33 -8.23 29.34
N GLY A 89 -9.17 -7.20 29.25
CA GLY A 89 -9.21 -6.29 28.11
C GLY A 89 -7.89 -5.57 27.86
N LEU A 90 -7.25 -5.08 28.93
CA LEU A 90 -5.94 -4.45 28.82
C LEU A 90 -4.87 -5.44 28.32
N CYS A 91 -4.83 -6.66 28.88
CA CYS A 91 -3.95 -7.71 28.39
C CYS A 91 -4.21 -8.06 26.92
N ALA A 92 -5.48 -8.09 26.50
CA ALA A 92 -5.85 -8.35 25.11
C ALA A 92 -5.40 -7.23 24.16
N ILE A 93 -5.44 -5.97 24.59
CA ILE A 93 -4.88 -4.84 23.81
C ILE A 93 -3.36 -4.97 23.68
N ILE A 94 -2.65 -5.25 24.77
CA ILE A 94 -1.19 -5.47 24.74
C ILE A 94 -0.86 -6.61 23.77
N PHE A 95 -1.60 -7.72 23.87
CA PHE A 95 -1.45 -8.85 22.98
C PHE A 95 -1.69 -8.46 21.51
N ALA A 96 -2.78 -7.77 21.20
CA ALA A 96 -3.05 -7.31 19.83
C ALA A 96 -1.96 -6.37 19.32
N ALA A 97 -1.48 -5.43 20.14
CA ALA A 97 -0.42 -4.49 19.77
C ALA A 97 0.90 -5.21 19.45
N VAL A 98 1.34 -6.14 20.30
CA VAL A 98 2.55 -6.94 20.05
C VAL A 98 2.43 -7.74 18.75
N ASN A 99 1.25 -8.29 18.45
CA ASN A 99 1.01 -9.01 17.20
C ASN A 99 0.99 -8.09 15.96
N VAL A 100 0.51 -6.85 16.07
CA VAL A 100 0.63 -5.85 14.99
C VAL A 100 2.11 -5.61 14.66
N PHE A 101 2.95 -5.37 15.68
CA PHE A 101 4.40 -5.16 15.47
C PHE A 101 5.09 -6.42 14.93
N ALA A 102 4.75 -7.60 15.45
CA ALA A 102 5.30 -8.85 14.96
C ALA A 102 4.95 -9.05 13.48
N ALA A 103 3.68 -8.87 13.09
CA ALA A 103 3.25 -8.98 11.72
C ALA A 103 3.94 -7.97 10.78
N GLN A 104 4.17 -6.73 11.26
CA GLN A 104 4.94 -5.71 10.54
C GLN A 104 6.41 -6.09 10.37
N LEU A 105 7.04 -6.66 11.41
CA LEU A 105 8.39 -7.20 11.34
C LEU A 105 8.47 -8.36 10.34
N TYR A 106 7.51 -9.28 10.32
CA TYR A 106 7.45 -10.35 9.31
C TYR A 106 7.31 -9.81 7.89
N CYS A 107 6.53 -8.74 7.71
CA CYS A 107 6.39 -8.06 6.44
C CYS A 107 7.74 -7.54 5.91
N LEU A 108 8.55 -6.94 6.80
CA LEU A 108 9.92 -6.48 6.50
C LEU A 108 10.87 -7.65 6.22
N LEU A 109 10.84 -8.69 7.06
CA LEU A 109 11.70 -9.86 6.90
C LEU A 109 11.42 -10.60 5.59
N TYR A 110 10.14 -10.77 5.23
CA TYR A 110 9.74 -11.31 3.94
C TYR A 110 10.29 -10.46 2.79
N ARG A 111 10.16 -9.12 2.87
CA ARG A 111 10.69 -8.20 1.86
C ARG A 111 12.19 -8.31 1.72
N LEU A 112 12.90 -8.36 2.85
CA LEU A 112 14.34 -8.54 2.86
C LEU A 112 14.74 -9.84 2.16
N ALA A 113 14.07 -10.94 2.45
CA ALA A 113 14.36 -12.22 1.82
C ALA A 113 14.06 -12.28 0.32
N VAL A 114 13.01 -11.57 -0.16
CA VAL A 114 12.72 -11.44 -1.60
C VAL A 114 13.79 -10.63 -2.34
N VAL A 115 14.42 -9.69 -1.66
CA VAL A 115 15.43 -8.79 -2.24
C VAL A 115 16.84 -9.38 -2.17
N LEU A 116 17.07 -10.30 -1.24
CA LEU A 116 18.32 -11.04 -1.15
C LEU A 116 18.43 -12.09 -2.26
N PRO A 117 19.63 -12.33 -2.81
CA PRO A 117 19.85 -13.33 -3.85
C PRO A 117 19.75 -14.78 -3.33
N ASP A 118 19.79 -14.99 -2.01
CA ASP A 118 19.77 -16.32 -1.40
C ASP A 118 18.34 -16.85 -1.20
N GLN A 119 17.95 -17.79 -2.06
CA GLN A 119 16.64 -18.45 -2.00
C GLN A 119 16.41 -19.23 -0.69
N ARG A 120 17.47 -19.67 0.00
CA ARG A 120 17.34 -20.43 1.26
C ARG A 120 16.70 -19.58 2.36
N ILE A 121 17.00 -18.29 2.40
CA ILE A 121 16.42 -17.36 3.39
C ILE A 121 14.93 -17.19 3.12
N TYR A 122 14.54 -17.02 1.85
CA TYR A 122 13.14 -16.95 1.45
C TYR A 122 12.37 -18.22 1.83
N GLU A 123 12.91 -19.39 1.49
CA GLU A 123 12.30 -20.68 1.85
C GLU A 123 12.20 -20.85 3.36
N TYR A 124 13.20 -20.42 4.11
CA TYR A 124 13.18 -20.48 5.58
C TYR A 124 12.08 -19.59 6.17
N ILE A 125 11.96 -18.33 5.74
CA ILE A 125 10.93 -17.40 6.25
C ILE A 125 9.52 -17.87 5.87
N MET A 126 9.35 -18.46 4.68
CA MET A 126 8.06 -18.93 4.21
C MET A 126 7.63 -20.29 4.77
N LYS A 127 8.51 -20.99 5.50
CA LYS A 127 8.12 -22.25 6.16
C LYS A 127 7.03 -21.95 7.20
N PRO A 128 5.93 -22.74 7.22
CA PRO A 128 4.89 -22.61 8.25
C PRO A 128 5.44 -22.69 9.68
N THR A 129 6.50 -23.49 9.90
CA THR A 129 7.18 -23.60 11.19
C THR A 129 7.78 -22.27 11.65
N SER A 130 8.33 -21.49 10.73
CA SER A 130 8.93 -20.19 11.04
C SER A 130 7.86 -19.19 11.42
N ILE A 131 6.71 -19.21 10.74
CA ILE A 131 5.53 -18.38 11.06
C ILE A 131 4.91 -18.81 12.41
N VAL A 132 4.84 -20.10 12.72
CA VAL A 132 4.34 -20.54 14.04
C VAL A 132 5.30 -20.15 15.16
N LEU A 133 6.60 -20.36 14.98
CA LEU A 133 7.62 -19.98 15.98
C LEU A 133 7.60 -18.48 16.25
N ALA A 134 7.43 -17.71 15.18
CA ALA A 134 7.23 -16.28 15.17
C ALA A 134 6.05 -15.81 16.02
N GLU A 135 4.88 -16.42 15.83
CA GLU A 135 3.67 -16.13 16.59
C GLU A 135 3.84 -16.56 18.06
N LEU A 136 4.45 -17.72 18.32
CA LEU A 136 4.77 -18.15 19.70
C LEU A 136 5.73 -17.19 20.41
N PHE A 137 6.71 -16.65 19.69
CA PHE A 137 7.61 -15.64 20.23
C PHE A 137 6.87 -14.35 20.57
N SER A 138 5.98 -13.89 19.68
CA SER A 138 5.13 -12.73 19.94
C SER A 138 4.19 -12.93 21.12
N LEU A 139 3.61 -14.13 21.27
CA LEU A 139 2.82 -14.52 22.44
C LEU A 139 3.67 -14.49 23.71
N GLY A 140 4.90 -15.02 23.66
CA GLY A 140 5.83 -14.96 24.78
C GLY A 140 6.11 -13.53 25.24
N ILE A 141 6.38 -12.61 24.30
CA ILE A 141 6.55 -11.17 24.58
C ILE A 141 5.27 -10.59 25.19
N ALA A 142 4.11 -10.85 24.57
CA ALA A 142 2.85 -10.31 25.05
C ALA A 142 2.49 -10.80 26.45
N LEU A 143 2.79 -12.06 26.80
CA LEU A 143 2.62 -12.59 28.15
C LEU A 143 3.63 -11.97 29.13
N ALA A 144 4.89 -11.80 28.71
CA ALA A 144 5.94 -11.19 29.52
C ALA A 144 5.63 -9.74 29.91
N TYR A 145 4.90 -9.00 29.08
CA TYR A 145 4.40 -7.66 29.41
C TYR A 145 3.01 -7.66 30.04
N GLY A 146 2.10 -8.51 29.56
CA GLY A 146 0.71 -8.55 30.00
C GLY A 146 0.55 -9.04 31.44
N ILE A 147 1.29 -10.08 31.86
CA ILE A 147 1.17 -10.63 33.21
C ILE A 147 1.62 -9.62 34.28
N PRO A 148 2.81 -8.98 34.19
CA PRO A 148 3.20 -7.96 35.17
C PRO A 148 2.22 -6.79 35.22
N VAL A 149 1.73 -6.33 34.07
CA VAL A 149 0.72 -5.26 34.03
C VAL A 149 -0.57 -5.70 34.74
N TYR A 150 -1.03 -6.93 34.53
CA TYR A 150 -2.21 -7.48 35.20
C TYR A 150 -2.07 -7.49 36.73
N GLU A 151 -0.88 -7.89 37.22
CA GLU A 151 -0.57 -8.01 38.65
C GLU A 151 -0.39 -6.64 39.34
N VAL A 152 0.24 -5.68 38.67
CA VAL A 152 0.51 -4.35 39.24
C VAL A 152 -0.74 -3.45 39.28
N LEU A 153 -1.80 -3.81 38.55
CA LEU A 153 -3.08 -3.09 38.61
C LEU A 153 -3.74 -3.23 39.98
N LEU A 154 -3.91 -2.09 40.65
CA LEU A 154 -4.59 -1.96 41.93
C LEU A 154 -6.00 -2.55 41.88
N SER A 155 -6.43 -3.13 43.01
CA SER A 155 -7.76 -3.70 43.17
C SER A 155 -8.29 -3.49 44.60
N GLY A 156 -9.61 -3.54 44.75
CA GLY A 156 -10.28 -3.47 46.06
C GLY A 156 -10.09 -2.13 46.79
N GLU A 157 -9.82 -2.20 48.09
CA GLU A 157 -9.71 -1.04 48.98
C GLU A 157 -8.53 -0.13 48.63
N ALA A 158 -7.39 -0.71 48.23
CA ALA A 158 -6.19 0.04 47.84
C ALA A 158 -6.44 0.97 46.63
N LEU A 159 -7.24 0.51 45.66
CA LEU A 159 -7.66 1.33 44.52
C LEU A 159 -8.51 2.53 44.97
N THR A 160 -9.45 2.31 45.89
CA THR A 160 -10.37 3.35 46.37
C THR A 160 -9.59 4.44 47.12
N LEU A 161 -8.72 4.03 48.06
CA LEU A 161 -7.86 4.95 48.81
C LEU A 161 -6.91 5.74 47.88
N TYR A 162 -6.33 5.07 46.88
CA TYR A 162 -5.46 5.73 45.90
C TYR A 162 -6.22 6.77 45.08
N VAL A 163 -7.39 6.41 44.55
CA VAL A 163 -8.21 7.31 43.74
C VAL A 163 -8.69 8.50 44.57
N GLU A 164 -9.17 8.29 45.79
CA GLU A 164 -9.62 9.37 46.68
C GLU A 164 -8.47 10.31 47.08
N GLY A 165 -7.34 9.75 47.53
CA GLY A 165 -6.18 10.53 47.95
C GLY A 165 -5.61 11.40 46.83
N VAL A 166 -5.50 10.84 45.63
CA VAL A 166 -4.95 11.58 44.48
C VAL A 166 -5.98 12.55 43.87
N SER A 167 -7.27 12.19 43.86
CA SER A 167 -8.35 13.10 43.44
C SER A 167 -8.40 14.33 44.35
N ALA A 168 -8.23 14.15 45.66
CA ALA A 168 -8.13 15.25 46.61
C ALA A 168 -6.87 16.10 46.37
N TYR A 169 -5.72 15.48 46.07
CA TYR A 169 -4.46 16.19 45.81
C TYR A 169 -4.51 17.07 44.55
N PHE A 170 -5.07 16.56 43.46
CA PHE A 170 -5.17 17.31 42.19
C PHE A 170 -6.48 18.09 42.02
N ASN A 171 -7.36 18.10 43.03
CA ASN A 171 -8.69 18.70 42.96
C ASN A 171 -9.51 18.22 41.75
N ILE A 172 -9.45 16.92 41.47
CA ILE A 172 -10.19 16.25 40.40
C ILE A 172 -11.41 15.57 41.02
N THR A 173 -12.56 15.62 40.34
CA THR A 173 -13.75 14.90 40.80
C THR A 173 -13.49 13.39 40.75
N ALA A 174 -13.57 12.73 41.92
CA ALA A 174 -13.44 11.29 42.00
C ALA A 174 -14.48 10.62 41.07
N PRO A 175 -14.10 9.56 40.35
CA PRO A 175 -15.04 8.83 39.53
C PRO A 175 -16.11 8.19 40.41
N PRO A 176 -17.36 8.06 39.92
CA PRO A 176 -18.45 7.52 40.72
C PRO A 176 -18.17 6.07 41.13
N ALA A 177 -18.70 5.65 42.28
CA ALA A 177 -18.38 4.37 42.93
C ALA A 177 -18.75 3.12 42.10
N ASP A 178 -19.67 3.27 41.13
CA ASP A 178 -20.09 2.22 40.20
C ASP A 178 -19.15 2.05 39.00
N SER A 179 -18.16 2.94 38.84
CA SER A 179 -17.25 2.91 37.70
C SER A 179 -16.10 1.92 37.88
N VAL A 180 -15.76 1.24 36.79
CA VAL A 180 -14.58 0.36 36.75
C VAL A 180 -13.36 1.22 36.42
N VAL A 181 -12.46 1.36 37.40
CA VAL A 181 -11.21 2.11 37.28
C VAL A 181 -10.04 1.14 37.35
N LEU A 182 -9.10 1.27 36.41
CA LEU A 182 -7.80 0.63 36.46
C LEU A 182 -6.79 1.67 36.94
N ALA A 183 -6.03 1.40 37.99
CA ALA A 183 -4.94 2.26 38.42
C ALA A 183 -3.66 1.46 38.61
N MET A 184 -2.54 2.09 38.28
CA MET A 184 -1.21 1.56 38.57
C MET A 184 -0.64 2.33 39.76
N ASP A 185 -0.13 1.62 40.76
CA ASP A 185 0.50 2.23 41.93
C ASP A 185 1.97 2.55 41.65
N PHE A 186 2.30 3.84 41.55
CA PHE A 186 3.67 4.31 41.32
C PHE A 186 4.48 4.48 42.61
N ASN A 187 4.00 4.00 43.76
CA ASN A 187 4.68 4.22 45.04
C ASN A 187 6.13 3.69 45.02
N PRO A 188 7.13 4.58 45.09
CA PRO A 188 8.55 4.21 44.98
C PRO A 188 9.07 3.45 46.21
N GLU A 189 8.32 3.42 47.32
CA GLU A 189 8.72 2.69 48.52
C GLU A 189 8.53 1.16 48.37
N ILE A 190 7.66 0.72 47.47
CA ILE A 190 7.49 -0.70 47.10
C ILE A 190 8.53 -1.06 46.03
N LYS A 191 9.81 -1.02 46.41
CA LYS A 191 11.00 -1.05 45.52
C LYS A 191 11.18 -2.30 44.66
N VAL A 192 10.42 -3.38 44.86
CA VAL A 192 10.65 -4.65 44.16
C VAL A 192 9.66 -4.85 42.99
N ASN A 193 8.52 -4.17 42.97
CA ASN A 193 7.45 -4.38 41.97
C ASN A 193 6.84 -3.08 41.40
N SER A 194 7.54 -1.94 41.45
CA SER A 194 6.98 -0.69 40.92
C SER A 194 6.67 -0.81 39.40
N PRO A 195 5.57 -0.24 38.88
CA PRO A 195 5.20 -0.24 37.45
C PRO A 195 6.11 0.60 36.55
N ILE A 196 6.90 1.51 37.14
CA ILE A 196 7.76 2.46 36.42
C ILE A 196 8.70 1.74 35.43
N PRO A 197 9.51 0.76 35.85
CA PRO A 197 10.45 0.09 34.96
C PRO A 197 9.75 -0.67 33.84
N TYR A 198 8.50 -1.13 34.05
CA TYR A 198 7.73 -1.82 33.02
C TYR A 198 7.21 -0.88 31.93
N CYS A 199 6.67 0.28 32.34
CA CYS A 199 6.23 1.30 31.39
C CYS A 199 7.42 1.86 30.59
N GLU A 200 8.55 2.12 31.27
CA GLU A 200 9.79 2.55 30.63
C GLU A 200 10.33 1.47 29.68
N ALA A 201 10.41 0.21 30.13
CA ALA A 201 10.85 -0.91 29.29
C ALA A 201 9.96 -1.09 28.06
N MET A 202 8.64 -0.89 28.19
CA MET A 202 7.72 -0.96 27.06
C MET A 202 7.99 0.15 26.04
N VAL A 203 8.18 1.39 26.49
CA VAL A 203 8.51 2.52 25.61
C VAL A 203 9.88 2.33 24.95
N ILE A 204 10.90 1.93 25.71
CA ILE A 204 12.24 1.65 25.19
C ILE A 204 12.18 0.50 24.17
N GLY A 205 11.49 -0.59 24.51
CA GLY A 205 11.30 -1.74 23.64
C GLY A 205 10.61 -1.36 22.33
N PHE A 206 9.54 -0.56 22.40
CA PHE A 206 8.85 -0.03 21.23
C PHE A 206 9.81 0.79 20.34
N VAL A 207 10.54 1.75 20.91
CA VAL A 207 11.50 2.58 20.16
C VAL A 207 12.60 1.74 19.51
N LEU A 208 13.13 0.74 20.22
CA LEU A 208 14.16 -0.16 19.70
C LEU A 208 13.65 -1.02 18.53
N VAL A 209 12.44 -1.56 18.64
CA VAL A 209 11.81 -2.35 17.56
C VAL A 209 11.57 -1.48 16.33
N GLU A 210 11.03 -0.27 16.50
CA GLU A 210 10.82 0.66 15.40
C GLU A 210 12.14 1.06 14.72
N LEU A 211 13.17 1.40 15.51
CA LEU A 211 14.49 1.72 14.97
C LEU A 211 15.07 0.54 14.16
N LEU A 212 14.95 -0.68 14.67
CA LEU A 212 15.37 -1.89 13.95
C LEU A 212 14.61 -2.03 12.62
N CYS A 213 13.31 -1.78 12.61
CA CYS A 213 12.48 -1.81 11.41
C CYS A 213 12.89 -0.76 10.38
N PHE A 214 13.20 0.48 10.79
CA PHE A 214 13.75 1.50 9.90
C PHE A 214 15.11 1.11 9.32
N VAL A 215 15.99 0.53 10.13
CA VAL A 215 17.30 0.04 9.68
C VAL A 215 17.13 -1.06 8.63
N MET A 216 16.23 -2.02 8.84
CA MET A 216 15.91 -3.04 7.85
C MET A 216 15.35 -2.45 6.57
N ALA A 217 14.39 -1.52 6.66
CA ALA A 217 13.82 -0.86 5.48
C ALA A 217 14.87 -0.10 4.67
N TYR A 218 15.81 0.57 5.35
CA TYR A 218 16.96 1.20 4.72
C TYR A 218 17.85 0.18 3.98
N PHE A 219 18.17 -0.95 4.60
CA PHE A 219 18.94 -2.02 3.95
C PHE A 219 18.20 -2.59 2.73
N ILE A 220 16.89 -2.80 2.81
CA ILE A 220 16.07 -3.27 1.69
C ILE A 220 16.20 -2.32 0.49
N ILE A 221 16.05 -1.00 0.71
CA ILE A 221 16.22 0.00 -0.36
C ILE A 221 17.63 -0.03 -0.94
N LYS A 222 18.65 -0.13 -0.08
CA LYS A 222 20.06 -0.17 -0.50
C LYS A 222 20.34 -1.40 -1.37
N ILE A 223 19.85 -2.57 -0.99
CA ILE A 223 20.03 -3.81 -1.76
C ILE A 223 19.23 -3.75 -3.07
N LEU A 224 17.98 -3.26 -3.03
CA LEU A 224 17.17 -3.07 -4.24
C LEU A 224 17.87 -2.18 -5.27
N ARG A 225 18.49 -1.07 -4.83
CA ARG A 225 19.25 -0.16 -5.72
C ARG A 225 20.48 -0.84 -6.32
N LYS A 226 21.23 -1.60 -5.50
CA LYS A 226 22.40 -2.35 -5.98
C LYS A 226 22.03 -3.41 -7.03
N ASN A 227 20.88 -4.04 -6.85
CA ASN A 227 20.41 -5.15 -7.68
C ASN A 227 19.41 -4.71 -8.76
N VAL A 228 19.36 -3.42 -9.12
CA VAL A 228 18.38 -2.89 -10.09
C VAL A 228 18.39 -3.63 -11.44
N HIS A 229 19.56 -4.11 -11.87
CA HIS A 229 19.74 -4.84 -13.13
C HIS A 229 19.14 -6.25 -13.12
N LEU A 230 18.84 -6.83 -11.95
CA LEU A 230 18.22 -8.15 -11.82
C LEU A 230 16.69 -8.10 -11.96
N TYR A 231 16.10 -6.91 -11.93
CA TYR A 231 14.65 -6.73 -11.96
C TYR A 231 14.19 -6.05 -13.24
N SER A 232 13.03 -6.45 -13.74
CA SER A 232 12.34 -5.66 -14.76
C SER A 232 12.00 -4.27 -14.21
N LYS A 233 11.95 -3.24 -15.08
CA LYS A 233 11.56 -1.87 -14.70
C LYS A 233 10.22 -1.85 -13.93
N HIS A 234 9.29 -2.70 -14.33
CA HIS A 234 7.97 -2.82 -13.69
C HIS A 234 8.07 -3.41 -12.28
N THR A 235 8.77 -4.54 -12.12
CA THR A 235 8.96 -5.20 -10.82
C THR A 235 9.69 -4.29 -9.84
N TYR A 236 10.77 -3.64 -10.29
CA TYR A 236 11.54 -2.69 -9.48
C TYR A 236 10.68 -1.55 -8.93
N ARG A 237 9.85 -0.94 -9.80
CA ARG A 237 8.93 0.14 -9.39
C ARG A 237 7.96 -0.33 -8.32
N ILE A 238 7.39 -1.53 -8.47
CA ILE A 238 6.47 -2.12 -7.48
C ILE A 238 7.19 -2.40 -6.15
N GLN A 239 8.41 -2.95 -6.18
CA GLN A 239 9.19 -3.26 -4.97
C GLN A 239 9.54 -1.99 -4.19
N ILE A 240 9.95 -0.93 -4.88
CA ILE A 240 10.20 0.37 -4.24
C ILE A 240 8.92 0.95 -3.67
N GLN A 241 7.83 0.97 -4.45
CA GLN A 241 6.55 1.52 -3.99
C GLN A 241 6.07 0.86 -2.70
N LEU A 242 6.19 -0.46 -2.61
CA LEU A 242 5.77 -1.22 -1.42
C LEU A 242 6.73 -1.04 -0.24
N THR A 243 8.04 -0.90 -0.49
CA THR A 243 9.01 -0.60 0.57
C THR A 243 8.81 0.81 1.12
N VAL A 244 8.55 1.80 0.26
CA VAL A 244 8.26 3.18 0.68
C VAL A 244 6.98 3.22 1.50
N LEU A 245 5.92 2.54 1.06
CA LEU A 245 4.69 2.43 1.86
C LEU A 245 4.98 1.90 3.27
N LEU A 246 5.77 0.83 3.37
CA LEU A 246 6.14 0.23 4.66
C LEU A 246 6.91 1.20 5.56
N ILE A 247 7.78 2.05 4.99
CA ILE A 247 8.49 3.11 5.73
C ILE A 247 7.51 4.16 6.25
N VAL A 248 6.53 4.58 5.44
CA VAL A 248 5.50 5.53 5.89
C VAL A 248 4.62 4.90 6.98
N GLN A 249 4.32 3.60 6.88
CA GLN A 249 3.61 2.87 7.92
C GLN A 249 4.43 2.77 9.21
N LEU A 250 5.74 2.53 9.13
CA LEU A 250 6.65 2.53 10.29
C LEU A 250 6.76 3.91 10.98
N ALA A 251 6.60 4.99 10.22
CA ALA A 251 6.57 6.33 10.82
C ALA A 251 5.27 6.59 11.60
N SER A 252 4.19 5.87 11.29
CA SER A 252 2.87 6.11 11.89
C SER A 252 2.84 5.82 13.39
N PRO A 253 3.32 4.67 13.91
CA PRO A 253 3.41 4.44 15.34
C PRO A 253 4.24 5.50 16.05
N ILE A 254 5.36 5.95 15.48
CA ILE A 254 6.17 7.02 16.09
C ILE A 254 5.32 8.28 16.27
N ILE A 255 4.59 8.71 15.24
CA ILE A 255 3.77 9.92 15.32
C ILE A 255 2.61 9.72 16.31
N PHE A 256 1.85 8.63 16.19
CA PHE A 256 0.61 8.47 16.95
C PHE A 256 0.80 7.92 18.36
N PHE A 257 1.88 7.19 18.66
CA PHE A 257 2.17 6.68 20.00
C PHE A 257 3.15 7.59 20.75
N MET A 258 4.19 8.13 20.09
CA MET A 258 5.17 8.97 20.82
C MET A 258 4.68 10.39 21.04
N ALA A 259 3.93 10.99 20.12
CA ALA A 259 3.42 12.35 20.31
C ALA A 259 2.62 12.50 21.62
N PRO A 260 1.64 11.63 21.96
CA PRO A 260 0.92 11.77 23.22
C PRO A 260 1.77 11.47 24.45
N VAL A 261 2.76 10.57 24.36
CA VAL A 261 3.71 10.33 25.46
C VAL A 261 4.60 11.55 25.70
N ILE A 262 5.16 12.13 24.65
CA ILE A 262 5.97 13.36 24.72
C ILE A 262 5.13 14.52 25.26
N TYR A 263 3.89 14.66 24.79
CA TYR A 263 2.96 15.68 25.28
C TYR A 263 2.65 15.48 26.77
N ALA A 264 2.36 14.26 27.21
CA ALA A 264 2.13 13.94 28.61
C ALA A 264 3.36 14.28 29.48
N LEU A 265 4.57 13.91 29.03
CA LEU A 265 5.83 14.22 29.71
C LEU A 265 6.05 15.74 29.82
N LEU A 266 5.90 16.48 28.72
CA LEU A 266 6.05 17.93 28.71
C LEU A 266 5.01 18.61 29.61
N SER A 267 3.76 18.14 29.59
CA SER A 267 2.70 18.68 30.46
C SER A 267 3.01 18.44 31.94
N GLY A 268 3.58 17.30 32.28
CA GLY A 268 4.06 16.99 33.63
C GLY A 268 5.22 17.90 34.05
N LEU A 269 6.22 18.09 33.18
CA LEU A 269 7.38 18.96 33.45
C LEU A 269 7.00 20.43 33.63
N LEU A 270 5.99 20.90 32.89
CA LEU A 270 5.50 22.28 32.99
C LEU A 270 4.54 22.49 34.17
N GLY A 271 4.18 21.44 34.91
CA GLY A 271 3.20 21.51 35.99
C GLY A 271 1.77 21.80 35.51
N SER A 272 1.52 21.76 34.20
CA SER A 272 0.19 21.90 33.63
C SER A 272 -0.49 20.52 33.70
N ALA A 273 -1.19 20.26 34.79
CA ALA A 273 -2.02 19.06 34.94
C ALA A 273 -3.25 19.13 34.00
N ILE A 274 -2.99 19.02 32.69
CA ILE A 274 -4.03 19.08 31.68
C ILE A 274 -4.63 17.68 31.59
N THR A 275 -5.74 17.46 32.29
CA THR A 275 -6.53 16.22 32.24
C THR A 275 -6.86 15.78 30.82
N THR A 276 -6.94 16.72 29.88
CA THR A 276 -7.22 16.45 28.46
C THR A 276 -6.07 15.76 27.71
N SER A 277 -4.85 15.69 28.27
CA SER A 277 -3.72 15.03 27.62
C SER A 277 -3.95 13.53 27.45
N GLY A 278 -4.54 12.89 28.46
CA GLY A 278 -4.90 11.48 28.43
C GLY A 278 -5.94 11.19 27.35
N ASP A 279 -7.00 11.99 27.28
CA ASP A 279 -8.05 11.86 26.25
C ASP A 279 -7.47 12.02 24.83
N ILE A 280 -6.61 13.03 24.63
CA ILE A 280 -5.93 13.26 23.35
C ILE A 280 -5.06 12.05 23.01
N GLY A 281 -4.37 11.47 24.00
CA GLY A 281 -3.56 10.27 23.79
C GLY A 281 -4.35 9.08 23.26
N ILE A 282 -5.51 8.78 23.86
CA ILE A 282 -6.37 7.69 23.37
C ILE A 282 -6.94 8.00 21.97
N ILE A 283 -7.29 9.25 21.68
CA ILE A 283 -7.71 9.67 20.34
C ILE A 283 -6.59 9.45 19.31
N PHE A 284 -5.34 9.79 19.64
CA PHE A 284 -4.19 9.55 18.77
C PHE A 284 -3.97 8.06 18.49
N LEU A 285 -4.11 7.21 19.51
CA LEU A 285 -4.05 5.75 19.34
C LEU A 285 -5.17 5.22 18.42
N CYS A 286 -6.36 5.81 18.43
CA CYS A 286 -7.43 5.45 17.48
C CYS A 286 -7.19 5.99 16.06
N LEU A 287 -6.56 7.16 15.94
CA LEU A 287 -6.18 7.74 14.65
C LEU A 287 -5.08 6.94 13.95
N TYR A 288 -4.21 6.26 14.70
CA TYR A 288 -3.20 5.35 14.14
C TYR A 288 -3.84 4.31 13.20
N ALA A 289 -4.83 3.58 13.69
CA ALA A 289 -5.55 2.53 12.95
C ALA A 289 -6.19 3.08 11.65
N LEU A 290 -6.82 4.25 11.76
CA LEU A 290 -7.40 4.96 10.63
C LEU A 290 -6.33 5.33 9.59
N SER A 291 -5.26 5.96 10.06
CA SER A 291 -4.14 6.42 9.23
C SER A 291 -3.48 5.26 8.50
N ASN A 292 -3.18 4.16 9.20
CA ASN A 292 -2.54 2.99 8.61
C ASN A 292 -3.38 2.38 7.47
N SER A 293 -4.69 2.32 7.68
CA SER A 293 -5.65 1.82 6.68
C SER A 293 -5.76 2.77 5.48
N LEU A 294 -5.84 4.08 5.72
CA LEU A 294 -5.84 5.11 4.67
C LEU A 294 -4.55 5.04 3.84
N LEU A 295 -3.39 4.97 4.49
CA LEU A 295 -2.09 4.87 3.83
C LEU A 295 -2.02 3.63 2.95
N THR A 296 -2.48 2.48 3.43
CA THR A 296 -2.52 1.23 2.65
C THR A 296 -3.33 1.39 1.36
N VAL A 297 -4.53 1.96 1.47
CA VAL A 297 -5.42 2.18 0.33
C VAL A 297 -4.86 3.23 -0.64
N LEU A 298 -4.32 4.32 -0.10
CA LEU A 298 -3.80 5.45 -0.88
C LEU A 298 -2.48 5.13 -1.55
N PHE A 299 -1.62 4.28 -1.01
CA PHE A 299 -0.32 4.00 -1.64
C PHE A 299 -0.35 2.81 -2.59
N ILE A 300 -1.24 1.83 -2.41
CA ILE A 300 -1.28 0.63 -3.26
C ILE A 300 -2.11 0.92 -4.52
N THR A 301 -1.42 1.05 -5.67
CA THR A 301 -2.04 1.36 -6.97
C THR A 301 -3.27 0.51 -7.32
N PRO A 302 -3.25 -0.84 -7.23
CA PRO A 302 -4.44 -1.63 -7.54
C PRO A 302 -5.62 -1.28 -6.63
N TYR A 303 -5.37 -0.89 -5.38
CA TYR A 303 -6.44 -0.57 -4.45
C TYR A 303 -7.10 0.77 -4.78
N ARG A 304 -6.29 1.79 -5.11
CA ARG A 304 -6.80 3.06 -5.63
C ARG A 304 -7.62 2.91 -6.91
N ARG A 305 -7.21 2.02 -7.81
CA ARG A 305 -7.95 1.78 -9.07
C ARG A 305 -9.31 1.15 -8.79
N THR A 306 -9.39 0.19 -7.88
CA THR A 306 -10.68 -0.39 -7.48
C THR A 306 -11.58 0.63 -6.79
N LEU A 307 -11.04 1.60 -6.05
CA LEU A 307 -11.84 2.72 -5.55
C LEU A 307 -12.38 3.60 -6.67
N LYS A 308 -11.53 4.04 -7.60
CA LYS A 308 -11.92 4.91 -8.72
C LYS A 308 -12.94 4.24 -9.65
N HIS A 309 -12.74 2.95 -9.90
CA HIS A 309 -13.61 2.19 -10.77
C HIS A 309 -14.62 1.34 -10.01
N GLY A 310 -14.80 1.50 -8.70
CA GLY A 310 -15.79 0.75 -7.91
C GLY A 310 -17.22 0.91 -8.44
N SER A 311 -17.46 1.92 -9.27
CA SER A 311 -18.72 2.12 -9.98
C SER A 311 -18.82 1.43 -11.36
N GLN A 312 -17.74 0.88 -11.94
CA GLN A 312 -17.70 0.29 -13.30
C GLN A 312 -16.86 -1.01 -13.44
N SER A 313 -15.87 -1.24 -12.58
CA SER A 313 -14.91 -2.36 -12.67
C SER A 313 -15.37 -3.67 -12.05
N ALA A 314 -16.43 -3.69 -11.22
CA ALA A 314 -17.03 -4.96 -10.82
C ALA A 314 -17.58 -5.72 -12.05
N GLN A 315 -17.99 -5.00 -13.10
CA GLN A 315 -18.42 -5.57 -14.37
C GLN A 315 -17.21 -5.90 -15.28
N ASN A 316 -16.22 -5.00 -15.35
CA ASN A 316 -15.09 -5.18 -16.28
C ASN A 316 -14.03 -6.18 -15.82
N ALA A 317 -13.86 -6.43 -14.52
CA ALA A 317 -12.88 -7.42 -14.02
C ALA A 317 -13.26 -8.86 -14.40
N VAL A 318 -14.56 -9.17 -14.47
CA VAL A 318 -15.07 -10.45 -15.01
C VAL A 318 -14.85 -10.52 -16.52
N GLN A 319 -14.89 -9.38 -17.21
CA GLN A 319 -14.75 -9.30 -18.67
C GLN A 319 -13.28 -9.37 -19.11
N TYR A 320 -12.36 -8.73 -18.40
CA TYR A 320 -10.92 -8.79 -18.69
C TYR A 320 -10.28 -10.16 -18.43
N GLU A 321 -10.76 -10.92 -17.44
CA GLU A 321 -10.29 -12.30 -17.22
C GLU A 321 -10.80 -13.24 -18.34
N ARG A 322 -11.92 -12.91 -18.99
CA ARG A 322 -12.48 -13.63 -20.14
C ARG A 322 -11.80 -13.26 -21.47
N ILE A 323 -11.34 -12.00 -21.61
CA ILE A 323 -10.60 -11.53 -22.79
C ILE A 323 -9.16 -12.07 -22.77
N MET A 324 -8.47 -12.07 -21.62
CA MET A 324 -7.12 -12.63 -21.51
C MET A 324 -7.04 -14.17 -21.66
N SER A 325 -8.16 -14.89 -21.58
CA SER A 325 -8.17 -16.32 -21.92
C SER A 325 -8.32 -16.58 -23.42
N ASN A 326 -8.88 -15.63 -24.19
CA ASN A 326 -9.11 -15.77 -25.64
C ASN A 326 -7.98 -15.19 -26.49
N ASP A 327 -7.30 -14.13 -26.04
CA ASP A 327 -6.32 -13.40 -26.87
C ASP A 327 -4.95 -14.09 -27.04
N ARG A 328 -4.72 -15.22 -26.36
CA ARG A 328 -3.48 -16.01 -26.55
C ARG A 328 -3.42 -16.76 -27.89
N CYS A 329 -4.54 -16.96 -28.59
CA CYS A 329 -4.53 -17.53 -29.94
C CYS A 329 -4.31 -16.45 -31.02
N ILE A 330 -4.99 -15.31 -30.91
CA ILE A 330 -5.07 -14.34 -32.01
C ILE A 330 -3.73 -13.64 -32.27
N ILE A 331 -2.96 -13.33 -31.21
CA ILE A 331 -1.67 -12.65 -31.37
C ILE A 331 -0.61 -13.58 -31.98
N GLY A 332 -0.70 -14.89 -31.73
CA GLY A 332 0.18 -15.89 -32.34
C GLY A 332 -0.02 -15.99 -33.86
N ASP A 333 -1.27 -16.01 -34.30
CA ASP A 333 -1.62 -16.14 -35.72
C ASP A 333 -1.28 -14.88 -36.53
N VAL A 334 -1.41 -13.70 -35.91
CA VAL A 334 -1.05 -12.42 -36.54
C VAL A 334 0.47 -12.29 -36.70
N ILE A 335 1.26 -12.70 -35.70
CA ILE A 335 2.73 -12.69 -35.78
C ILE A 335 3.23 -13.71 -36.81
N GLN A 336 2.59 -14.87 -36.92
CA GLN A 336 2.94 -15.88 -37.92
C GLN A 336 2.62 -15.42 -39.35
N SER A 337 1.47 -14.78 -39.57
CA SER A 337 1.10 -14.21 -40.88
C SER A 337 1.98 -13.02 -41.30
N LEU A 338 2.43 -12.21 -40.34
CA LEU A 338 3.39 -11.13 -40.56
C LEU A 338 4.76 -11.67 -40.99
N ASN A 339 5.21 -12.77 -40.39
CA ASN A 339 6.52 -13.36 -40.68
C ASN A 339 6.56 -14.04 -42.07
N GLU A 340 5.43 -14.63 -42.49
CA GLU A 340 5.29 -15.22 -43.84
C GLU A 340 5.17 -14.15 -44.94
N SER A 341 4.57 -12.99 -44.63
CA SER A 341 4.38 -11.90 -45.60
C SER A 341 5.63 -11.02 -45.79
N LEU A 342 6.57 -11.02 -44.85
CA LEU A 342 7.80 -10.23 -44.89
C LEU A 342 8.91 -10.84 -45.77
N PHE A 343 8.73 -12.07 -46.27
CA PHE A 343 9.75 -12.81 -47.02
C PHE A 343 9.71 -12.64 -48.56
N GLU A 344 8.70 -11.97 -49.12
CA GLU A 344 8.66 -11.66 -50.56
C GLU A 344 8.33 -10.17 -50.77
N ILE A 345 9.30 -9.40 -51.26
CA ILE A 345 9.11 -7.96 -51.51
C ILE A 345 9.15 -7.66 -53.02
N ASP A 346 8.01 -7.29 -53.58
CA ASP A 346 7.92 -6.27 -54.65
C ASP A 346 6.65 -5.40 -54.53
N LYS A 347 6.73 -4.20 -55.13
CA LYS A 347 6.07 -2.92 -54.78
C LYS A 347 4.56 -2.77 -55.02
N CYS A 348 3.97 -1.86 -54.22
CA CYS A 348 2.77 -1.03 -54.43
C CYS A 348 1.41 -1.70 -54.68
N SER A 349 1.31 -2.83 -55.38
CA SER A 349 0.03 -3.54 -55.54
C SER A 349 -0.45 -4.14 -54.20
N GLN A 350 0.48 -4.48 -53.30
CA GLN A 350 0.14 -5.09 -52.02
C GLN A 350 -0.21 -4.10 -50.90
N LEU A 351 0.01 -2.78 -51.04
CA LEU A 351 -0.48 -1.83 -50.04
C LEU A 351 -2.02 -1.78 -50.03
N LYS A 352 -2.64 -2.01 -51.20
CA LYS A 352 -4.09 -2.21 -51.36
C LYS A 352 -4.56 -3.57 -50.82
N ASN A 353 -3.79 -4.64 -50.99
CA ASN A 353 -4.11 -5.92 -50.35
C ASN A 353 -3.92 -5.90 -48.82
N PHE A 354 -2.96 -5.14 -48.32
CA PHE A 354 -2.71 -4.98 -46.88
C PHE A 354 -3.84 -4.22 -46.19
N THR A 355 -4.35 -3.15 -46.82
CA THR A 355 -5.55 -2.45 -46.35
C THR A 355 -6.79 -3.35 -46.41
N GLY A 356 -6.98 -4.12 -47.50
CA GLY A 356 -8.07 -5.10 -47.60
C GLY A 356 -8.01 -6.24 -46.57
N LYS A 357 -6.81 -6.71 -46.20
CA LYS A 357 -6.65 -7.73 -45.13
C LYS A 357 -6.83 -7.15 -43.72
N LEU A 358 -6.46 -5.89 -43.50
CA LEU A 358 -6.76 -5.21 -42.23
C LEU A 358 -8.27 -5.01 -42.07
N GLU A 359 -8.99 -4.68 -43.15
CA GLU A 359 -10.45 -4.57 -43.17
C GLU A 359 -11.14 -5.85 -42.69
N GLU A 360 -10.60 -7.04 -43.03
CA GLU A 360 -11.12 -8.34 -42.61
C GLU A 360 -11.13 -8.54 -41.09
N CYS A 361 -10.29 -7.82 -40.34
CA CYS A 361 -10.19 -7.91 -38.88
C CYS A 361 -11.17 -6.99 -38.11
N PHE A 362 -11.91 -6.11 -38.79
CA PHE A 362 -12.85 -5.18 -38.14
C PHE A 362 -14.32 -5.57 -38.36
N PRO A 363 -15.22 -5.26 -37.40
CA PRO A 363 -16.67 -5.42 -37.56
C PRO A 363 -17.21 -4.64 -38.78
N GLU A 364 -18.25 -5.17 -39.42
CA GLU A 364 -18.78 -4.68 -40.71
C GLU A 364 -19.16 -3.19 -40.73
N GLU A 365 -19.69 -2.68 -39.60
CA GLU A 365 -20.05 -1.26 -39.42
C GLU A 365 -18.84 -0.34 -39.43
N THR A 366 -17.72 -0.75 -38.83
CA THR A 366 -16.47 0.04 -38.79
C THR A 366 -15.69 -0.02 -40.10
N ARG A 367 -15.89 -1.09 -40.89
CA ARG A 367 -15.23 -1.31 -42.18
C ARG A 367 -15.65 -0.26 -43.21
N GLN A 368 -16.93 0.09 -43.29
CA GLN A 368 -17.44 1.05 -44.29
C GLN A 368 -16.97 2.50 -44.03
N GLU A 369 -16.88 2.91 -42.76
CA GLU A 369 -16.42 4.24 -42.36
C GLU A 369 -14.92 4.41 -42.62
N PHE A 370 -14.13 3.38 -42.30
CA PHE A 370 -12.69 3.35 -42.54
C PHE A 370 -12.34 3.36 -44.04
N GLN A 371 -13.10 2.62 -44.85
CA GLN A 371 -12.90 2.53 -46.29
C GLN A 371 -13.25 3.84 -47.01
N SER A 372 -14.33 4.51 -46.60
CA SER A 372 -14.72 5.83 -47.12
C SER A 372 -13.65 6.90 -46.85
N ASP A 373 -13.09 6.95 -45.63
CA ASP A 373 -12.08 7.95 -45.26
C ASP A 373 -10.72 7.66 -45.90
N ALA A 374 -10.33 6.38 -45.99
CA ALA A 374 -9.09 5.97 -46.66
C ALA A 374 -9.11 6.29 -48.16
N ASP A 375 -10.17 5.95 -48.88
CA ASP A 375 -10.29 6.21 -50.32
C ASP A 375 -10.41 7.71 -50.62
N GLN A 376 -11.13 8.47 -49.79
CA GLN A 376 -11.25 9.93 -49.93
C GLN A 376 -9.89 10.64 -49.75
N ARG A 377 -9.09 10.20 -48.77
CA ARG A 377 -7.75 10.77 -48.50
C ARG A 377 -6.70 10.36 -49.53
N ILE A 378 -6.71 9.09 -49.97
CA ILE A 378 -5.84 8.61 -51.05
C ILE A 378 -6.18 9.32 -52.37
N GLY A 379 -7.47 9.53 -52.65
CA GLY A 379 -7.95 10.28 -53.81
C GLY A 379 -7.55 11.76 -53.81
N ALA A 380 -7.64 12.42 -52.65
CA ALA A 380 -7.20 13.81 -52.46
C ALA A 380 -5.68 13.96 -52.65
N MET A 381 -4.89 13.02 -52.09
CA MET A 381 -3.43 13.02 -52.22
C MET A 381 -2.94 12.78 -53.66
N CYS A 382 -3.68 12.00 -54.46
CA CYS A 382 -3.35 11.77 -55.86
C CYS A 382 -3.70 12.97 -56.76
N LYS A 383 -4.76 13.73 -56.43
CA LYS A 383 -5.17 14.93 -57.19
C LYS A 383 -4.21 16.11 -57.01
N ASP A 384 -3.61 16.27 -55.83
CA ASP A 384 -2.73 17.42 -55.53
C ASP A 384 -1.30 17.32 -56.13
N LYS A 385 -0.90 16.18 -56.70
CA LYS A 385 0.48 15.96 -57.19
C LYS A 385 0.63 15.78 -58.70
N LEU A 386 -0.37 16.13 -59.50
CA LEU A 386 -0.29 16.10 -60.98
C LEU A 386 0.34 17.36 -61.62
N ARG A 387 0.88 18.31 -60.85
CA ARG A 387 1.77 19.35 -61.37
C ARG A 387 3.24 18.93 -61.20
N ARG A 388 3.87 18.60 -62.34
CA ARG A 388 5.23 18.06 -62.47
C ARG A 388 6.29 18.93 -61.77
N PRO A 389 7.23 18.33 -61.00
CA PRO A 389 8.54 18.88 -60.76
C PRO A 389 9.60 18.18 -61.64
N THR A 390 10.33 18.98 -62.41
CA THR A 390 11.47 18.59 -63.24
C THR A 390 12.76 18.66 -62.43
N SER A 391 12.99 17.72 -61.51
CA SER A 391 14.34 17.33 -61.06
C SER A 391 14.29 16.15 -60.09
N LEU A 392 15.16 15.16 -60.33
CA LEU A 392 15.09 13.81 -59.75
C LEU A 392 15.51 13.70 -58.26
N SER A 393 15.85 14.78 -57.55
CA SER A 393 16.39 14.73 -56.18
C SER A 393 15.43 15.13 -55.07
N GLU A 394 14.27 15.71 -55.38
CA GLU A 394 13.25 16.08 -54.38
C GLU A 394 12.10 15.09 -54.10
N PRO A 395 11.80 14.04 -54.91
CA PRO A 395 10.61 13.24 -54.67
C PRO A 395 10.73 12.34 -53.43
N MET A 396 11.94 12.06 -52.93
CA MET A 396 12.13 11.22 -51.75
C MET A 396 11.89 11.99 -50.44
N LYS A 397 12.33 13.26 -50.37
CA LYS A 397 12.11 14.13 -49.20
C LYS A 397 10.63 14.39 -48.95
N CYS A 398 9.89 14.72 -50.00
CA CYS A 398 8.45 14.98 -49.92
C CYS A 398 7.62 13.71 -49.64
N ARG A 399 8.14 12.52 -49.96
CA ARG A 399 7.47 11.23 -49.63
C ARG A 399 7.74 10.82 -48.18
N VAL A 400 8.95 11.07 -47.67
CA VAL A 400 9.28 10.83 -46.26
C VAL A 400 8.51 11.79 -45.36
N GLU A 401 8.41 13.08 -45.68
CA GLU A 401 7.62 14.03 -44.88
C GLU A 401 6.13 13.66 -44.79
N VAL A 402 5.53 13.17 -45.88
CA VAL A 402 4.11 12.80 -45.89
C VAL A 402 3.86 11.53 -45.06
N VAL A 403 4.75 10.54 -45.17
CA VAL A 403 4.68 9.32 -44.33
C VAL A 403 4.93 9.66 -42.86
N MET A 404 5.84 10.58 -42.56
CA MET A 404 6.13 11.03 -41.21
C MET A 404 4.98 11.85 -40.60
N ARG A 405 4.28 12.65 -41.40
CA ARG A 405 3.07 13.38 -40.95
C ARG A 405 1.93 12.42 -40.63
N TRP A 406 1.70 11.44 -41.51
CA TRP A 406 0.68 10.40 -41.32
C TRP A 406 0.99 9.51 -40.10
N LEU A 407 2.25 9.10 -39.93
CA LEU A 407 2.71 8.40 -38.73
C LEU A 407 2.57 9.25 -37.46
N SER A 408 2.83 10.55 -37.52
CA SER A 408 2.68 11.43 -36.34
C SER A 408 1.22 11.60 -35.90
N GLU A 409 0.26 11.57 -36.83
CA GLU A 409 -1.16 11.63 -36.51
C GLU A 409 -1.68 10.30 -35.95
N ILE A 410 -1.15 9.18 -36.45
CA ILE A 410 -1.41 7.82 -35.97
C ILE A 410 -0.79 7.59 -34.57
N LEU A 411 0.39 8.17 -34.30
CA LEU A 411 1.10 8.07 -33.02
C LEU A 411 0.53 8.97 -31.90
N ARG A 412 -0.47 9.82 -32.19
CA ARG A 412 -1.23 10.52 -31.14
C ARG A 412 -2.16 9.61 -30.35
N ASP A 413 -2.40 8.40 -30.86
CA ASP A 413 -3.20 7.41 -30.16
C ASP A 413 -2.31 6.55 -29.23
N VAL A 414 -2.49 6.75 -27.92
CA VAL A 414 -1.61 6.24 -26.85
C VAL A 414 -1.53 4.70 -26.84
N ASP A 415 -2.59 4.03 -27.29
CA ASP A 415 -2.65 2.57 -27.32
C ASP A 415 -1.87 1.98 -28.52
N LEU A 416 -1.72 2.72 -29.61
CA LEU A 416 -0.93 2.29 -30.77
C LEU A 416 0.58 2.46 -30.54
N CYS A 417 0.98 3.53 -29.82
CA CYS A 417 2.36 3.71 -29.35
C CYS A 417 2.85 2.51 -28.52
N ARG A 418 1.95 1.88 -27.75
CA ARG A 418 2.27 0.70 -26.95
C ARG A 418 2.52 -0.53 -27.81
N SER A 419 1.67 -0.77 -28.81
CA SER A 419 1.82 -1.91 -29.73
C SER A 419 3.07 -1.78 -30.61
N LEU A 420 3.42 -0.55 -31.02
CA LEU A 420 4.64 -0.28 -31.80
C LEU A 420 5.93 -0.43 -30.98
N HIS A 421 5.87 -0.17 -29.66
CA HIS A 421 7.01 -0.40 -28.78
C HIS A 421 7.40 -1.89 -28.69
N TYR A 422 6.42 -2.80 -28.83
CA TYR A 422 6.68 -4.24 -28.86
C TYR A 422 7.33 -4.69 -30.17
N GLY A 423 6.94 -4.14 -31.32
CA GLY A 423 7.62 -4.41 -32.61
C GLY A 423 9.09 -3.97 -32.63
N LEU A 424 9.46 -3.00 -31.79
CA LEU A 424 10.84 -2.51 -31.67
C LEU A 424 11.80 -3.48 -30.97
N VAL A 425 11.24 -4.34 -30.10
CA VAL A 425 12.01 -5.40 -29.41
C VAL A 425 12.42 -6.49 -30.41
N ASP A 426 11.58 -6.76 -31.41
CA ASP A 426 11.85 -7.75 -32.45
C ASP A 426 12.82 -7.21 -33.52
N LEU A 427 12.72 -5.92 -33.88
CA LEU A 427 13.70 -5.26 -34.76
C LEU A 427 15.12 -5.21 -34.19
N LYS A 428 15.30 -5.37 -32.86
CA LYS A 428 16.62 -5.49 -32.22
C LYS A 428 17.27 -6.86 -32.42
N GLN A 429 16.49 -7.89 -32.77
CA GLN A 429 16.98 -9.26 -32.95
C GLN A 429 17.32 -9.60 -34.40
N CYS A 430 16.96 -8.74 -35.37
CA CYS A 430 17.34 -8.94 -36.77
C CYS A 430 18.83 -8.63 -37.04
N PRO A 431 19.49 -9.39 -37.93
CA PRO A 431 20.88 -9.17 -38.33
C PRO A 431 21.08 -7.80 -39.01
N ASP A 432 22.29 -7.25 -38.88
CA ASP A 432 22.65 -5.83 -39.10
C ASP A 432 22.61 -5.37 -40.58
N HIS A 433 21.42 -5.36 -41.18
CA HIS A 433 21.18 -4.86 -42.54
C HIS A 433 21.09 -3.32 -42.56
N LYS A 434 21.57 -2.71 -43.65
CA LYS A 434 21.64 -1.24 -43.78
C LYS A 434 20.28 -0.55 -43.66
N ASP A 435 19.22 -1.19 -44.16
CA ASP A 435 17.86 -0.63 -44.15
C ASP A 435 17.21 -0.69 -42.76
N VAL A 436 17.50 -1.75 -41.98
CA VAL A 436 17.03 -1.88 -40.59
C VAL A 436 17.69 -0.83 -39.70
N ARG A 437 18.97 -0.49 -39.95
CA ARG A 437 19.66 0.62 -39.26
C ARG A 437 19.05 1.98 -39.56
N PHE A 438 18.61 2.21 -40.80
CA PHE A 438 17.99 3.48 -41.18
C PHE A 438 16.64 3.66 -40.49
N VAL A 439 15.79 2.63 -40.50
CA VAL A 439 14.50 2.64 -39.80
C VAL A 439 14.68 2.77 -38.29
N ARG A 440 15.65 2.06 -37.71
CA ARG A 440 15.98 2.16 -36.28
C ARG A 440 16.40 3.58 -35.88
N ARG A 441 17.26 4.24 -36.66
CA ARG A 441 17.71 5.62 -36.37
C ARG A 441 16.61 6.67 -36.49
N ILE A 442 15.71 6.52 -37.46
CA ILE A 442 14.55 7.41 -37.61
C ILE A 442 13.60 7.24 -36.41
N TRP A 443 13.41 6.01 -35.95
CA TRP A 443 12.53 5.71 -34.82
C TRP A 443 13.11 6.12 -33.47
N GLU A 444 14.43 5.98 -33.28
CA GLU A 444 15.14 6.48 -32.10
C GLU A 444 15.05 8.02 -32.02
N ALA A 445 15.23 8.72 -33.15
CA ALA A 445 15.06 10.17 -33.20
C ALA A 445 13.62 10.64 -32.87
N LEU A 446 12.60 9.89 -33.31
CA LEU A 446 11.19 10.16 -32.97
C LEU A 446 10.86 9.96 -31.49
N ILE A 447 11.54 9.03 -30.80
CA ILE A 447 11.35 8.78 -29.37
C ILE A 447 12.04 9.85 -28.53
N ASP A 448 13.24 10.28 -28.92
CA ASP A 448 14.00 11.29 -28.18
C ASP A 448 13.30 12.67 -28.19
N ASP A 449 12.63 13.03 -29.31
CA ASP A 449 11.87 14.28 -29.39
C ASP A 449 10.56 14.27 -28.57
N TYR A 450 9.98 13.10 -28.30
CA TYR A 450 8.72 12.97 -27.54
C TYR A 450 8.91 12.69 -26.04
N CYS A 451 10.06 12.13 -25.63
CA CYS A 451 10.37 11.91 -24.21
C CYS A 451 10.77 13.18 -23.44
N LEU A 452 10.94 14.32 -24.12
CA LEU A 452 11.29 15.61 -23.51
C LEU A 452 10.09 16.43 -22.99
N ILE A 453 8.86 15.91 -23.05
CA ILE A 453 7.65 16.68 -22.71
C ILE A 453 7.12 16.42 -21.29
N ASP A 454 7.68 15.49 -20.51
CA ASP A 454 7.29 15.27 -19.10
C ASP A 454 8.51 15.06 -18.17
N GLU A 455 9.38 16.06 -18.07
CA GLU A 455 10.19 16.29 -16.86
C GLU A 455 9.65 17.45 -16.02
#